data_AF-A0A2T7U4P5-F1
#
_entry.id   AF-A0A2T7U4P5-F1
#
_cell.length_a   1.000
_cell.length_b   1.000
_cell.length_c   1.000
_cell.angle_alpha   90.00
_cell.angle_beta   90.00
_cell.angle_gamma   90.00
#
_symmetry.space_group_name_H-M   'P 1'
#
loop_
_entity.id
_entity.type
_entity.pdbx_description
1 polymer ?
#
loop_
_entity_poly.entity_id
_entity_poly.type
_entity_poly.pdbx_seq_one_letter_code
_entity_poly.pdbx_strand_id
1 'polypeptide(L)' 'MCLSSRYMFDLEHYQRRDGPGLTPLFVSAAQAGWPRLTAPELLGVRTTSELTERVEESYSLMHEQATRDVEYWALNKQL' A
#
# COMPACT_ATOMS: atom_id res chain seq x y z
N MET A 1 30.52 16.51 -8.99
CA MET A 1 29.66 16.60 -7.80
C MET A 1 28.38 15.86 -8.12
N CYS A 2 28.27 14.59 -7.73
CA CYS A 2 27.09 13.76 -8.01
C CYS A 2 26.31 13.63 -6.71
N LEU A 3 25.09 14.15 -6.71
CA LEU A 3 24.20 14.17 -5.56
C LEU A 3 23.77 12.74 -5.21
N SER A 4 24.29 12.29 -4.07
CA SER A 4 23.71 11.36 -3.09
C SER A 4 22.62 10.42 -3.57
N SER A 5 23.05 9.22 -3.98
CA SER A 5 22.29 7.99 -3.83
C SER A 5 22.14 7.67 -2.33
N ARG A 6 21.04 8.10 -1.72
CA ARG A 6 20.56 7.63 -0.42
C ARG A 6 19.04 7.58 -0.50
N TYR A 7 18.47 6.42 -0.17
CA TYR A 7 17.04 6.07 -0.26
C TYR A 7 16.54 5.59 -1.62
N MET A 8 17.29 4.69 -2.26
CA MET A 8 16.65 3.69 -3.11
C MET A 8 16.23 2.57 -2.15
N PHE A 9 15.01 2.69 -1.59
CA PHE A 9 14.42 1.64 -0.77
C PHE A 9 14.40 0.36 -1.62
N ASP A 10 14.98 -0.69 -1.06
CA ASP A 10 15.19 -1.97 -1.73
C ASP A 10 13.84 -2.67 -1.93
N LEU A 11 13.19 -2.40 -3.08
CA LEU A 11 11.93 -3.01 -3.49
C LEU A 11 12.01 -4.55 -3.61
N GLU A 12 13.21 -5.13 -3.70
CA GLU A 12 13.41 -6.57 -3.84
C GLU A 12 12.92 -7.37 -2.63
N HIS A 13 12.78 -6.74 -1.45
CA HIS A 13 12.23 -7.39 -0.26
C HIS A 13 10.70 -7.38 -0.17
N TYR A 14 10.00 -6.66 -1.04
CA TYR A 14 8.55 -6.45 -0.94
C TYR A 14 7.72 -7.51 -1.69
N GLN A 15 8.32 -8.19 -2.65
CA GLN A 15 7.61 -9.10 -3.57
C GLN A 15 7.38 -10.52 -3.04
N ARG A 16 7.85 -10.87 -1.83
CA ARG A 16 7.94 -12.28 -1.44
C ARG A 16 7.50 -12.60 -0.02
N ARG A 17 6.26 -12.25 0.36
CA ARG A 17 5.49 -13.05 1.32
C ARG A 17 4.00 -12.91 1.03
N ASP A 18 3.39 -14.00 0.56
CA ASP A 18 1.96 -14.26 0.76
C ASP A 18 1.68 -14.33 2.27
N GLY A 19 1.52 -13.15 2.89
CA GLY A 19 1.04 -13.04 4.27
C GLY A 19 -0.45 -13.34 4.32
N PRO A 20 -1.02 -13.64 5.51
CA PRO A 20 -2.46 -13.55 5.68
C PRO A 20 -2.84 -12.12 5.30
N GLY A 21 -3.78 -11.95 4.36
CA GLY A 21 -4.18 -10.63 3.85
C GLY A 21 -4.57 -9.63 4.92
N LEU A 22 -4.95 -8.41 4.52
CA LEU A 22 -5.25 -7.34 5.47
C LEU A 22 -6.18 -7.84 6.59
N THR A 23 -5.66 -7.91 7.82
CA THR A 23 -6.48 -8.32 8.97
C THR A 23 -7.68 -7.37 9.10
N PRO A 24 -8.80 -7.77 9.72
CA PRO A 24 -9.99 -6.92 9.84
C PRO A 24 -9.72 -5.54 10.45
N LEU A 25 -8.73 -5.45 11.35
CA LEU A 25 -8.27 -4.18 11.92
C LEU A 25 -7.63 -3.27 10.85
N PHE A 26 -6.82 -3.85 9.96
CA PHE A 26 -6.18 -3.13 8.86
C PHE A 26 -7.18 -2.75 7.77
N VAL A 27 -8.20 -3.56 7.50
CA VAL A 27 -9.31 -3.20 6.59
C VAL A 27 -10.00 -1.93 7.05
N SER A 28 -10.34 -1.84 8.34
CA SER A 28 -10.98 -0.64 8.90
C SER A 28 -10.06 0.58 8.84
N ALA A 29 -8.77 0.39 9.10
CA ALA A 29 -7.77 1.45 9.02
C ALA A 29 -7.46 1.89 7.58
N ALA A 30 -7.52 0.98 6.61
CA ALA A 30 -7.36 1.27 5.19
C ALA A 30 -8.58 2.03 4.68
N GLN A 31 -9.80 1.60 5.03
CA GLN A 31 -11.02 2.30 4.66
C GLN A 31 -11.07 3.73 5.23
N ALA A 32 -10.52 3.95 6.42
CA ALA A 32 -10.39 5.30 6.98
C ALA A 32 -9.40 6.19 6.19
N GLY A 33 -8.34 5.60 5.63
CA GLY A 33 -7.36 6.30 4.79
C GLY A 33 -7.84 6.53 3.36
N TRP A 34 -8.60 5.57 2.81
CA TRP A 34 -9.13 5.57 1.46
C TRP A 34 -10.65 5.31 1.44
N PRO A 35 -11.48 6.32 1.76
CA PRO A 35 -12.94 6.17 1.88
C PRO A 35 -13.67 5.70 0.61
N ARG A 36 -13.04 5.81 -0.58
CA ARG A 36 -13.61 5.30 -1.84
C ARG A 36 -13.51 3.79 -1.95
N LEU A 37 -12.62 3.16 -1.19
CA LEU A 37 -12.48 1.71 -1.13
C LEU A 37 -13.44 1.15 -0.08
N THR A 38 -14.27 0.19 -0.49
CA THR A 38 -15.23 -0.46 0.39
C THR A 38 -14.56 -1.57 1.20
N ALA A 39 -15.11 -1.89 2.38
CA ALA A 39 -14.61 -2.98 3.21
C ALA A 39 -14.56 -4.34 2.46
N PRO A 40 -15.54 -4.73 1.62
CA PRO A 40 -15.44 -5.93 0.80
C PRO A 40 -14.28 -5.91 -0.20
N GLU A 41 -14.00 -4.76 -0.84
CA GLU A 41 -12.87 -4.62 -1.77
C GLU A 41 -11.53 -4.78 -1.05
N LEU A 42 -11.43 -4.23 0.16
CA LEU A 42 -10.24 -4.29 1.02
C LEU A 42 -10.05 -5.67 1.68
N LEU A 43 -11.13 -6.39 2.00
CA LEU A 43 -11.05 -7.78 2.49
C LEU A 43 -10.45 -8.74 1.45
N GLY A 44 -10.58 -8.41 0.16
CA GLY A 44 -9.97 -9.16 -0.92
C GLY A 44 -8.47 -8.88 -1.10
N VAL A 45 -7.93 -7.83 -0.47
CA VAL A 45 -6.54 -7.39 -0.62
C VAL A 45 -5.63 -8.18 0.32
N ARG A 46 -4.70 -8.92 -0.29
CA ARG A 46 -3.73 -9.78 0.39
C ARG A 46 -2.35 -9.16 0.44
N THR A 47 -2.04 -8.31 -0.52
CA THR A 47 -0.73 -7.65 -0.61
C THR A 47 -0.91 -6.14 -0.68
N THR A 48 0.15 -5.44 -0.31
CA THR A 48 0.26 -4.00 -0.47
C THR A 48 0.35 -3.58 -1.93
N SER A 49 0.85 -4.43 -2.84
CA SER A 49 0.77 -4.18 -4.28
C SER A 49 -0.69 -4.17 -4.78
N GLU A 50 -1.50 -5.14 -4.35
CA GLU A 50 -2.94 -5.14 -4.65
C GLU A 50 -3.64 -3.91 -4.05
N LEU A 51 -3.23 -3.48 -2.85
CA LEU A 51 -3.74 -2.24 -2.25
C LEU A 51 -3.37 -1.02 -3.09
N THR A 52 -2.13 -0.94 -3.56
CA THR A 52 -1.63 0.13 -4.43
C THR A 52 -2.44 0.22 -5.71
N GLU A 53 -2.67 -0.90 -6.40
CA GLU A 53 -3.49 -0.95 -7.63
C GLU A 53 -4.90 -0.41 -7.36
N ARG A 54 -5.53 -0.82 -6.26
CA ARG A 54 -6.88 -0.35 -5.91
C ARG A 54 -6.93 1.14 -5.57
N VAL A 55 -5.91 1.65 -4.88
CA VAL A 55 -5.78 3.09 -4.58
C VAL A 55 -5.53 3.87 -5.86
N GLU A 56 -4.66 3.38 -6.74
CA GLU A 56 -4.38 3.96 -8.06
C GLU A 56 -5.66 4.10 -8.89
N GLU A 57 -6.41 3.01 -9.05
CA GLU A 57 -7.66 2.99 -9.82
C GLU A 57 -8.74 3.90 -9.20
N SER A 58 -8.98 3.78 -7.90
CA SER A 58 -10.11 4.44 -7.21
C SER A 58 -9.91 5.95 -7.06
N TYR A 59 -8.66 6.40 -7.05
CA TYR A 59 -8.30 7.82 -6.92
C TYR A 59 -7.71 8.40 -8.20
N SER A 60 -7.56 7.60 -9.25
CA SER A 60 -6.93 7.99 -10.52
C SER A 60 -5.56 8.64 -10.31
N LEU A 61 -4.78 8.04 -9.41
CA LEU A 61 -3.43 8.52 -9.07
C LEU A 61 -2.41 7.95 -10.06
N MET A 62 -1.24 8.57 -10.14
CA MET A 62 -0.09 7.92 -10.77
C MET A 62 0.41 6.80 -9.86
N HIS A 63 0.88 5.71 -10.45
CA HIS A 63 1.44 4.56 -9.73
C HIS A 63 2.44 4.96 -8.63
N GLU A 64 3.40 5.84 -8.93
CA GLU A 64 4.40 6.30 -7.94
C GLU A 64 3.80 7.07 -6.75
N GLN A 65 2.66 7.72 -6.94
CA GLN A 65 1.95 8.41 -5.85
C GLN A 65 1.17 7.40 -5.00
N ALA A 66 0.43 6.48 -5.64
CA ALA A 66 -0.29 5.43 -4.95
C ALA A 66 0.64 4.54 -4.11
N THR A 67 1.79 4.15 -4.66
CA THR A 67 2.81 3.37 -3.97
C THR A 67 3.31 4.08 -2.72
N ARG A 68 3.68 5.36 -2.82
CA ARG A 68 4.15 6.14 -1.66
C ARG A 68 3.09 6.28 -0.57
N ASP A 69 1.83 6.49 -0.96
CA ASP A 69 0.73 6.63 -0.01
C ASP A 69 0.49 5.31 0.74
N VAL A 70 0.51 4.18 0.03
CA VAL A 70 0.34 2.84 0.61
C VAL A 70 1.52 2.46 1.50
N GLU A 71 2.75 2.74 1.07
CA GLU A 71 3.97 2.50 1.87
C GLU A 71 3.97 3.31 3.15
N TYR A 72 3.64 4.60 3.06
CA TYR A 72 3.55 5.47 4.23
C TYR A 72 2.49 4.97 5.22
N TRP A 73 1.32 4.56 4.70
CA TRP A 73 0.26 3.97 5.51
C TRP A 73 0.71 2.66 6.17
N ALA A 74 1.36 1.75 5.42
CA ALA A 74 1.81 0.46 5.93
C ALA A 74 2.87 0.61 7.04
N LEU A 75 3.84 1.52 6.86
CA LEU A 75 4.84 1.86 7.86
C LEU A 75 4.20 2.43 9.14
N ASN A 76 3.23 3.32 9.00
CA ASN A 76 2.50 3.90 10.13
C ASN A 76 1.65 2.87 10.89
N LYS A 77 1.28 1.75 10.25
CA LYS A 77 0.49 0.67 10.84
C LYS A 77 1.32 -0.55 11.28
N GLN A 78 2.65 -0.51 11.09
CA GLN A 78 3.57 -1.62 11.36
C GLN A 78 3.09 -2.96 10.78
N LEU A 79 2.62 -2.91 9.52
CA LEU A 79 2.39 -4.08 8.67
C LEU A 79 3.71 -4.61 8.10
#